data_AF-A0A4P7NYR4-F1
#
_entry.id   AF-A0A4P7NYR4-F1
#
_cell.length_a   1.000
_cell.length_b   1.000
_cell.length_c   1.000
_cell.angle_alpha   90.00
_cell.angle_beta   90.00
_cell.angle_gamma   90.00
#
_symmetry.space_group_name_H-M   'P 1'
#
loop_
_entity.id
_entity.type
_entity.pdbx_description
1 polymer ?
#
loop_
_entity_poly.entity_id
_entity_poly.type
_entity_poly.pdbx_seq_one_letter_code
_entity_poly.pdbx_strand_id
1 'polypeptide(L)'
;MKQLTLKALFAAAVAVFSLNAQAAESKYDLCVADGDTIIKLANTKGSEAARAYEQKTTLVECFGELSKIEAKYGDKTVARNPSSVMTPQDRAKWAKLFDSIDAKQYRGTPYLQAAYYFNK
;
A
#
# COMPACT_ATOMS: atom_id res chain seq x y z
N MET A 1 -16.01 -26.05 47.59
CA MET A 1 -16.22 -24.98 46.58
C MET A 1 -14.85 -24.36 46.26
N LYS A 2 -14.28 -24.67 45.09
CA LYS A 2 -13.00 -24.10 44.65
C LYS A 2 -13.28 -22.76 43.95
N GLN A 3 -12.75 -21.69 44.51
CA GLN A 3 -12.88 -20.34 44.01
C GLN A 3 -12.23 -20.23 42.63
N LEU A 4 -13.04 -20.06 41.59
CA LEU A 4 -12.59 -19.58 40.29
C LEU A 4 -12.14 -18.14 40.50
N THR A 5 -10.83 -17.94 40.56
CA THR A 5 -10.23 -16.62 40.78
C THR A 5 -10.59 -15.69 39.64
N LEU A 6 -11.14 -14.53 39.99
CA LEU A 6 -11.51 -13.39 39.13
C LEU A 6 -10.48 -13.02 38.05
N LYS A 7 -9.21 -13.41 38.23
CA LYS A 7 -8.11 -13.25 37.25
C LYS A 7 -8.34 -13.97 35.93
N ALA A 8 -9.11 -15.07 35.92
CA ALA A 8 -9.41 -15.81 34.69
C ALA A 8 -10.41 -15.06 33.78
N LEU A 9 -11.28 -14.22 34.35
CA LEU A 9 -12.24 -13.45 33.55
C LEU A 9 -11.56 -12.27 32.80
N PHE A 10 -10.53 -11.67 33.39
CA PHE A 10 -9.81 -10.55 32.77
C PHE A 10 -8.82 -10.99 31.67
N ALA A 11 -8.31 -12.22 31.71
CA ALA A 11 -7.48 -12.76 30.64
C ALA A 11 -8.28 -13.11 29.37
N ALA A 12 -9.59 -13.36 29.49
CA ALA A 12 -10.45 -13.66 28.35
C ALA A 12 -10.95 -12.41 27.60
N ALA A 13 -10.88 -11.22 28.21
CA ALA A 13 -11.40 -9.99 27.60
C ALA A 13 -10.43 -9.33 26.61
N VAL A 14 -9.12 -9.59 26.70
CA VAL A 14 -8.11 -8.97 25.81
C VAL A 14 -7.88 -9.81 24.54
N ALA A 15 -8.27 -11.08 24.54
CA ALA A 15 -8.14 -11.96 23.38
C ALA A 15 -9.24 -11.77 22.32
N VAL A 16 -10.31 -11.03 22.61
CA VAL A 16 -11.44 -10.85 21.67
C VAL A 16 -11.33 -9.54 20.87
N PHE A 17 -10.44 -8.62 21.26
CA PHE A 17 -10.16 -7.41 20.45
C PHE A 17 -9.08 -7.61 19.39
N SER A 18 -8.33 -8.71 19.41
CA SER A 18 -7.29 -9.00 18.42
C SER A 18 -7.76 -9.83 17.22
N LEU A 19 -8.99 -10.35 17.25
CA LEU A 19 -9.52 -11.20 16.17
C LEU A 19 -10.19 -10.42 15.02
N ASN A 20 -10.28 -9.09 15.10
CA ASN A 20 -10.91 -8.25 14.05
C ASN A 20 -10.00 -7.16 13.45
N ALA A 21 -8.70 -7.11 13.80
CA ALA A 21 -7.77 -6.07 13.31
C ALA A 21 -6.64 -6.62 12.41
N GLN A 22 -6.54 -7.94 12.25
CA GLN A 22 -5.63 -8.58 11.30
C GLN A 22 -6.44 -9.15 10.14
N ALA A 23 -7.19 -8.29 9.44
CA ALA A 23 -7.32 -8.54 8.00
C ALA A 23 -5.88 -8.49 7.49
N ALA A 24 -5.31 -9.63 7.08
CA ALA A 24 -4.01 -9.64 6.44
C ALA A 24 -4.05 -8.56 5.35
N GLU A 25 -3.29 -7.46 5.52
CA GLU A 25 -3.32 -6.34 4.58
C GLU A 25 -3.12 -6.92 3.18
N SER A 26 -4.02 -6.59 2.26
CA SER A 26 -3.92 -7.16 0.92
C SER A 26 -2.61 -6.70 0.27
N LYS A 27 -2.10 -7.45 -0.71
CA LYS A 27 -0.89 -7.02 -1.44
C LYS A 27 -1.07 -5.64 -2.06
N TYR A 28 -2.29 -5.30 -2.51
CA TYR A 28 -2.65 -3.96 -2.95
C TYR A 28 -2.43 -2.92 -1.84
N ASP A 29 -2.99 -3.14 -0.64
CA ASP A 29 -2.89 -2.20 0.48
C ASP A 29 -1.44 -2.00 0.92
N LEU A 30 -0.65 -3.08 0.96
CA LEU A 30 0.77 -3.04 1.29
C LEU A 30 1.59 -2.26 0.25
N CYS A 31 1.32 -2.46 -1.04
CA CYS A 31 1.97 -1.69 -2.12
C CYS A 31 1.68 -0.19 -2.00
N VAL A 32 0.42 0.16 -1.71
CA VAL A 32 0.00 1.54 -1.48
C VAL A 32 0.69 2.13 -0.26
N ALA A 33 0.70 1.41 0.86
CA ALA A 33 1.32 1.85 2.10
C ALA A 33 2.83 2.09 1.95
N ASP A 34 3.53 1.24 1.18
CA ASP A 34 4.95 1.44 0.87
C ASP A 34 5.18 2.73 0.07
N GLY A 35 4.40 2.94 -1.01
CA GLY A 35 4.53 4.14 -1.83
C GLY A 35 4.29 5.42 -1.03
N ASP A 36 3.22 5.44 -0.22
CA ASP A 36 2.89 6.57 0.65
C ASP A 36 3.96 6.81 1.72
N THR A 37 4.53 5.74 2.28
CA THR A 37 5.62 5.84 3.26
C THR A 37 6.89 6.41 2.65
N ILE A 38 7.24 5.99 1.43
CA ILE A 38 8.41 6.51 0.71
C ILE A 38 8.28 8.01 0.44
N ILE A 39 7.12 8.46 -0.06
CA ILE A 39 6.86 9.89 -0.30
C ILE A 39 6.93 10.66 1.01
N LYS A 40 6.29 10.15 2.08
CA LYS A 40 6.31 10.78 3.40
C LYS A 40 7.72 10.91 3.96
N LEU A 41 8.54 9.86 3.86
CA LEU A 41 9.92 9.89 4.32
C LEU A 41 10.74 10.89 3.51
N ALA A 42 10.58 10.91 2.18
CA ALA A 42 11.25 11.89 1.33
C ALA A 42 10.91 13.33 1.75
N ASN A 43 9.63 13.58 2.04
CA ASN A 43 9.13 14.91 2.41
C ASN A 43 9.54 15.36 3.82
N THR A 44 9.82 14.42 4.74
CA THR A 44 10.05 14.73 6.16
C THR A 44 11.48 14.49 6.62
N LYS A 45 12.23 13.65 5.92
CA LYS A 45 13.58 13.20 6.29
C LYS A 45 14.53 13.12 5.09
N GLY A 46 14.08 13.51 3.89
CA GLY A 46 14.88 13.49 2.69
C GLY A 46 14.98 12.13 1.99
N SER A 47 15.66 12.15 0.84
CA SER A 47 15.75 10.99 -0.07
C SER A 47 16.54 9.82 0.51
N GLU A 48 17.52 10.07 1.37
CA GLU A 48 18.30 9.02 2.03
C GLU A 48 17.41 8.15 2.93
N ALA A 49 16.58 8.78 3.77
CA ALA A 49 15.63 8.07 4.63
C ALA A 49 14.58 7.29 3.83
N ALA A 50 14.10 7.86 2.72
CA ALA A 50 13.17 7.19 1.83
C ALA A 50 13.78 5.96 1.14
N ARG A 51 15.07 6.01 0.80
CA ARG A 51 15.80 4.89 0.20
C ARG A 51 16.22 3.82 1.20
N ALA A 52 16.40 4.20 2.47
CA ALA A 52 16.69 3.28 3.56
C ALA A 52 15.45 2.52 4.08
N TYR A 53 14.25 2.90 3.63
CA TYR A 53 13.00 2.22 4.01
C TYR A 53 12.96 0.79 3.47
N GLU A 54 12.79 -0.17 4.38
CA GLU A 54 12.56 -1.57 4.04
C GLU A 54 11.12 -1.74 3.54
N GLN A 55 10.99 -1.87 2.22
CA GLN A 55 9.69 -2.02 1.56
C GLN A 55 9.06 -3.37 1.90
N LYS A 56 7.79 -3.37 2.28
CA LYS A 56 7.04 -4.58 2.68
C LYS A 56 6.68 -5.49 1.51
N THR A 57 6.63 -4.93 0.30
CA THR A 57 6.37 -5.67 -0.94
C THR A 57 7.44 -5.39 -1.99
N THR A 58 7.59 -6.33 -2.91
CA THR A 58 8.43 -6.18 -4.10
C THR A 58 7.68 -5.44 -5.21
N LEU A 59 8.42 -4.85 -6.16
CA LEU A 59 7.82 -4.26 -7.38
C LEU A 59 7.03 -5.29 -8.18
N VAL A 60 7.51 -6.53 -8.26
CA VAL A 60 6.85 -7.62 -9.00
C VAL A 60 5.47 -7.92 -8.43
N GLU A 61 5.34 -7.95 -7.10
CA GLU A 61 4.04 -8.14 -6.44
C GLU A 61 3.07 -7.00 -6.75
N CYS A 62 3.54 -5.75 -6.73
CA CYS A 62 2.70 -4.59 -7.04
C CYS A 62 2.28 -4.53 -8.52
N PHE A 63 3.17 -4.85 -9.46
CA PHE A 63 2.80 -5.01 -10.87
C PHE A 63 1.84 -6.18 -11.09
N GLY A 64 1.94 -7.23 -10.28
CA GLY A 64 0.97 -8.32 -10.25
C GLY A 64 -0.43 -7.85 -9.87
N GLU A 65 -0.56 -7.03 -8.81
CA GLU A 65 -1.84 -6.41 -8.43
C GLU A 65 -2.37 -5.47 -9.52
N LEU A 66 -1.49 -4.71 -10.18
CA LEU A 66 -1.88 -3.83 -11.29
C LEU A 66 -2.46 -4.65 -12.45
N SER A 67 -1.78 -5.73 -12.82
CA SER A 67 -2.20 -6.65 -13.87
C SER A 67 -3.55 -7.31 -13.58
N LYS A 68 -3.87 -7.61 -12.32
CA LYS A 68 -5.19 -8.14 -11.93
C LYS A 68 -6.32 -7.16 -12.20
N ILE A 69 -6.09 -5.86 -11.99
CA ILE A 69 -7.08 -4.82 -12.29
C ILE A 69 -7.24 -4.70 -13.80
N GLU A 70 -6.13 -4.66 -14.54
CA GLU A 70 -6.13 -4.53 -16.01
C GLU A 70 -6.78 -5.72 -16.73
N ALA A 71 -6.62 -6.94 -16.20
CA ALA A 71 -7.17 -8.16 -16.79
C ALA A 71 -8.71 -8.15 -16.90
N LYS A 72 -9.41 -7.36 -16.05
CA LYS A 72 -10.87 -7.18 -16.13
C LYS A 72 -11.31 -6.47 -17.41
N TYR A 73 -10.42 -5.72 -18.03
CA TYR A 73 -10.69 -4.84 -19.17
C TYR A 73 -10.01 -5.36 -20.45
N GLY A 74 -9.89 -6.69 -20.53
CA GLY A 74 -8.94 -7.48 -21.34
C GLY A 74 -8.97 -7.34 -22.87
N ASP A 75 -9.50 -6.27 -23.45
CA ASP A 75 -9.29 -5.97 -24.86
C ASP A 75 -8.15 -4.94 -25.06
N LYS A 76 -6.91 -5.47 -25.05
CA LYS A 76 -5.68 -4.68 -25.30
C LYS A 76 -5.52 -4.24 -26.76
N THR A 77 -6.45 -4.58 -27.65
CA THR A 77 -6.43 -4.17 -29.06
C THR A 77 -6.99 -2.77 -29.28
N VAL A 78 -7.80 -2.26 -28.34
CA VAL A 78 -8.43 -0.93 -28.40
C VAL A 78 -7.54 0.16 -27.78
N ALA A 79 -6.79 -0.14 -26.72
CA ALA A 79 -5.80 0.76 -26.14
C ALA A 79 -4.78 0.01 -25.26
N ARG A 80 -3.50 0.38 -25.34
CA ARG A 80 -2.47 -0.15 -24.43
C ARG A 80 -2.69 0.28 -22.98
N ASN A 81 -3.34 1.42 -22.77
CA ASN A 81 -3.75 1.92 -21.47
C ASN A 81 -5.26 1.66 -21.28
N PRO A 82 -5.66 0.73 -20.40
CA PRO A 82 -7.05 0.36 -20.20
C PRO A 82 -7.88 1.39 -19.41
N SER A 83 -7.28 2.49 -18.91
CA SER A 83 -7.98 3.46 -18.06
C SER A 83 -9.27 4.04 -18.66
N SER A 84 -9.34 4.22 -19.98
CA SER A 84 -10.51 4.79 -20.66
C SER A 84 -11.77 3.91 -20.55
N VAL A 85 -11.59 2.59 -20.48
CA VAL A 85 -12.67 1.60 -20.39
C VAL A 85 -12.90 1.10 -18.96
N MET A 86 -12.02 1.49 -18.02
CA MET A 86 -12.18 1.18 -16.59
C MET A 86 -13.42 1.87 -15.98
N THR A 87 -14.05 1.19 -15.02
CA THR A 87 -15.00 1.85 -14.12
C THR A 87 -14.26 2.93 -13.31
N PRO A 88 -14.95 3.98 -12.83
CA PRO A 88 -14.30 5.00 -12.00
C PRO A 88 -13.56 4.43 -10.79
N GLN A 89 -14.12 3.40 -10.15
CA GLN A 89 -13.55 2.76 -8.96
C GLN A 89 -12.28 1.98 -9.28
N ASP A 90 -12.28 1.16 -10.33
CA ASP A 90 -11.08 0.40 -10.69
C ASP A 90 -10.01 1.30 -11.30
N ARG A 91 -10.38 2.36 -12.03
CA ARG A 91 -9.45 3.39 -12.52
C ARG A 91 -8.74 4.08 -11.36
N ALA A 92 -9.46 4.43 -10.30
CA ALA A 92 -8.86 5.05 -9.12
C ALA A 92 -7.86 4.12 -8.42
N LYS A 93 -8.21 2.83 -8.26
CA LYS A 93 -7.29 1.82 -7.70
C LYS A 93 -6.06 1.61 -8.59
N TRP A 94 -6.26 1.50 -9.90
CA TRP A 94 -5.18 1.35 -10.88
C TRP A 94 -4.22 2.55 -10.82
N ALA A 95 -4.74 3.78 -10.85
CA ALA A 95 -3.93 4.99 -10.78
C ALA A 95 -3.14 5.07 -9.46
N LYS A 96 -3.80 4.82 -8.32
CA LYS A 96 -3.15 4.82 -7.01
C LYS A 96 -2.03 3.78 -6.91
N LEU A 97 -2.24 2.59 -7.45
CA LEU A 97 -1.23 1.55 -7.46
C LEU A 97 -0.06 1.88 -8.38
N PHE A 98 -0.34 2.50 -9.54
CA PHE A 98 0.68 3.01 -10.46
C PHE A 98 1.57 4.06 -9.77
N ASP A 99 0.97 5.06 -9.13
CA ASP A 99 1.69 6.09 -8.37
C ASP A 99 2.55 5.48 -7.26
N SER A 100 2.03 4.45 -6.60
CA SER A 100 2.73 3.75 -5.51
C SER A 100 3.94 2.97 -6.04
N ILE A 101 3.82 2.33 -7.20
CA ILE A 101 4.93 1.66 -7.90
C ILE A 101 6.01 2.69 -8.28
N ASP A 102 5.60 3.83 -8.84
CA ASP A 102 6.52 4.90 -9.23
C ASP A 102 7.28 5.49 -8.02
N ALA A 103 6.60 5.64 -6.88
CA ALA A 103 7.23 6.02 -5.62
C ALA A 103 8.21 4.95 -5.13
N LYS A 104 7.85 3.66 -5.17
CA LYS A 104 8.73 2.53 -4.83
C LYS A 104 9.98 2.45 -5.70
N GLN A 105 9.90 2.94 -6.94
CA GLN A 105 11.05 3.07 -7.84
C GLN A 105 11.82 4.38 -7.68
N TYR A 106 11.39 5.28 -6.80
CA TYR A 106 11.98 6.60 -6.57
C TYR A 106 11.95 7.50 -7.82
N ARG A 107 10.87 7.40 -8.62
CA ARG A 107 10.74 8.09 -9.92
C ARG A 107 9.46 8.92 -10.08
N GLY A 108 8.43 8.66 -9.27
CA GLY A 108 7.16 9.39 -9.35
C GLY A 108 7.30 10.87 -9.02
N THR A 109 6.55 11.72 -9.72
CA THR A 109 6.53 13.18 -9.52
C THR A 109 6.38 13.56 -8.04
N PRO A 110 5.47 12.98 -7.25
CA PRO A 110 5.35 13.32 -5.83
C PRO A 110 6.62 13.04 -5.02
N TYR A 111 7.27 11.90 -5.27
CA TYR A 111 8.54 11.56 -4.63
C TYR A 111 9.65 12.52 -5.07
N LEU A 112 9.77 12.80 -6.38
CA LEU A 112 10.81 13.69 -6.91
C LEU A 112 10.66 15.12 -6.37
N GLN A 113 9.43 15.63 -6.28
CA GLN A 113 9.16 16.93 -5.65
C GLN A 113 9.52 16.92 -4.16
N ALA A 114 9.05 15.91 -3.41
CA ALA A 114 9.35 15.78 -1.99
C ALA A 114 10.87 15.74 -1.73
N ALA A 115 11.61 14.94 -2.52
CA ALA A 115 13.06 14.85 -2.42
C ALA A 115 13.77 16.17 -2.80
N TYR A 116 13.29 16.88 -3.81
CA TYR A 116 13.89 18.14 -4.27
C TYR A 116 13.66 19.30 -3.29
N TYR A 117 12.47 19.40 -2.69
CA TYR A 117 12.10 20.50 -1.82
C TYR A 117 12.43 20.28 -0.33
N PHE A 118 12.79 19.07 0.09
CA PHE A 118 13.09 18.77 1.49
C PHE A 118 14.16 19.68 2.13
N ASN A 119 15.18 20.06 1.36
CA ASN A 119 16.29 20.90 1.84
C ASN A 119 16.24 22.36 1.33
N LYS A 120 15.11 22.77 0.76
CA LYS A 120 14.90 24.13 0.22
C LYS A 120 14.08 25.01 1.16
#